data_AF-A0A7W0Q688-F1
#
_entry.id   AF-A0A7W0Q688-F1
#
_cell.length_a   1.000
_cell.length_b   1.000
_cell.length_c   1.000
_cell.angle_alpha   90.00
_cell.angle_beta   90.00
_cell.angle_gamma   90.00
#
_symmetry.space_group_name_H-M   'P 1'
#
loop_
_entity.id
_entity.type
_entity.pdbx_description
1 polymer ?
#
loop_
_entity_poly.entity_id
_entity_poly.type
_entity_poly.pdbx_seq_one_letter_code
_entity_poly.pdbx_strand_id
1 'polypeptide(L)'
;MSESVVRTVHVEDGVQSPLEMLPILAPDRMGELLATELEAQGFIRDGKTAKRTDPDGIEITVDLESATVSVKIGATADLQESIDRRQNVGVEIKDAAETRLRDDVMRDLDDRLAVRTEELRREITQRLEQKLGDLRKELDGAVGRATVSALTERASQLGQIESVVGDEAGNVTIKVKL
;
A
#
# COMPACT_ATOMS: atom_id res chain seq x y z
N MET A 1 14.08 -3.05 41.68
CA MET A 1 12.88 -3.79 41.28
C MET A 1 12.95 -3.88 39.78
N SER A 2 12.93 -5.09 39.24
CA SER A 2 13.02 -5.32 37.80
C SER A 2 11.69 -5.85 37.31
N GLU A 3 11.09 -5.19 36.33
CA GLU A 3 9.91 -5.65 35.63
C GLU A 3 10.17 -5.67 34.12
N SER A 4 9.54 -6.63 33.44
CA SER A 4 9.63 -6.79 32.00
C SER A 4 8.27 -7.18 31.44
N VAL A 5 7.96 -6.68 30.26
CA VAL A 5 6.73 -7.02 29.51
C VAL A 5 7.10 -7.48 28.11
N VAL A 6 6.41 -8.50 27.63
CA VAL A 6 6.46 -8.96 26.24
C VAL A 6 5.06 -8.84 25.66
N ARG A 7 4.94 -8.21 24.49
CA ARG A 7 3.66 -8.02 23.80
C ARG A 7 3.82 -8.29 22.31
N THR A 8 3.06 -9.24 21.80
CA THR A 8 2.87 -9.42 20.36
C THR A 8 1.98 -8.31 19.84
N VAL A 9 2.45 -7.57 18.85
CA VAL A 9 1.71 -6.50 18.19
C VAL A 9 1.54 -6.85 16.72
N HIS A 10 0.30 -6.76 16.25
CA HIS A 10 -0.05 -6.84 14.84
C HIS A 10 -0.28 -5.43 14.32
N VAL A 11 0.46 -5.05 13.29
CA VAL A 11 0.33 -3.75 12.63
C VAL A 11 -0.04 -3.98 11.18
N GLU A 12 -1.20 -3.47 10.79
CA GLU A 12 -1.66 -3.44 9.42
C GLU A 12 -1.74 -2.00 8.96
N ASP A 13 -1.31 -1.75 7.73
CA ASP A 13 -1.48 -0.46 7.09
C ASP A 13 -1.79 -0.62 5.60
N GLY A 14 -2.35 0.44 5.02
CA GLY A 14 -2.70 0.45 3.60
C GLY A 14 -2.86 1.85 3.04
N VAL A 15 -2.46 2.01 1.79
CA VAL A 15 -2.55 3.29 1.05
C VAL A 15 -3.32 3.06 -0.24
N GLN A 16 -4.15 4.03 -0.61
CA GLN A 16 -4.92 4.02 -1.86
C GLN A 16 -4.61 5.25 -2.69
N SER A 17 -4.58 5.10 -4.01
CA SER A 17 -4.36 6.19 -4.95
C SER A 17 -5.13 5.97 -6.24
N PRO A 18 -5.75 7.01 -6.83
CA PRO A 18 -6.37 6.90 -8.14
C PRO A 18 -5.31 6.78 -9.24
N LEU A 19 -5.65 6.07 -10.31
CA LEU A 19 -4.90 6.02 -11.56
C LEU A 19 -5.46 7.06 -12.52
N GLU A 20 -4.56 7.79 -13.18
CA GLU A 20 -4.93 8.84 -14.13
C GLU A 20 -5.32 8.22 -15.48
N MET A 21 -6.57 7.75 -15.58
CA MET A 21 -7.09 7.12 -16.79
C MET A 21 -7.97 8.08 -17.61
N LEU A 22 -7.66 8.22 -18.89
CA LEU A 22 -8.44 9.05 -19.80
C LEU A 22 -9.73 8.33 -20.25
N PRO A 23 -10.91 8.97 -20.16
CA PRO A 23 -12.19 8.34 -20.54
C PRO A 23 -12.40 8.36 -22.06
N ILE A 24 -11.66 7.51 -22.79
CA ILE A 24 -11.74 7.42 -24.27
C ILE A 24 -12.89 6.51 -24.72
N LEU A 25 -13.08 5.41 -24.01
CA LEU A 25 -14.14 4.43 -24.24
C LEU A 25 -15.07 4.35 -23.02
N ALA A 26 -16.11 3.52 -23.10
CA ALA A 26 -16.96 3.24 -21.95
C ALA A 26 -16.11 2.68 -20.77
N PRO A 27 -16.45 2.99 -19.51
CA PRO A 27 -15.66 2.58 -18.34
C PRO A 27 -15.36 1.08 -18.29
N ASP A 28 -16.35 0.24 -18.57
CA ASP A 28 -16.17 -1.22 -18.61
C ASP A 28 -15.11 -1.65 -19.62
N ARG A 29 -15.11 -1.03 -20.81
CA ARG A 29 -14.16 -1.35 -21.87
C ARG A 29 -12.76 -0.84 -21.55
N MET A 30 -12.66 0.33 -20.91
CA MET A 30 -11.39 0.84 -20.39
C MET A 30 -10.82 -0.08 -19.31
N GLY A 31 -11.67 -0.56 -18.39
CA GLY A 31 -11.30 -1.52 -17.35
C GLY A 31 -10.80 -2.85 -17.93
N GLU A 32 -11.42 -3.35 -19.01
CA GLU A 32 -10.96 -4.55 -19.72
C GLU A 32 -9.58 -4.37 -20.36
N LEU A 33 -9.33 -3.23 -21.01
CA LEU A 33 -8.03 -2.93 -21.61
C LEU A 33 -6.96 -2.80 -20.53
N LEU A 34 -7.25 -2.11 -19.42
CA LEU A 34 -6.33 -2.04 -18.28
C LEU A 34 -6.08 -3.43 -17.69
N ALA A 35 -7.12 -4.25 -17.51
CA ALA A 35 -6.96 -5.60 -16.97
C ALA A 35 -6.01 -6.45 -17.81
N THR A 36 -6.11 -6.36 -19.13
CA THR A 36 -5.23 -7.10 -20.06
C THR A 36 -3.77 -6.67 -19.89
N GLU A 37 -3.51 -5.38 -19.75
CA GLU A 37 -2.16 -4.85 -19.51
C GLU A 37 -1.61 -5.23 -18.13
N LEU A 38 -2.46 -5.30 -17.11
CA LEU A 38 -2.09 -5.73 -15.77
C LEU A 38 -1.81 -7.23 -15.71
N GLU A 39 -2.59 -8.06 -16.40
CA GLU A 39 -2.35 -9.50 -16.51
C GLU A 39 -0.97 -9.77 -17.15
N ALA A 40 -0.59 -8.98 -18.17
CA ALA A 40 0.74 -9.04 -18.76
C ALA A 40 1.87 -8.65 -17.77
N GLN A 41 1.55 -7.87 -16.74
CA GLN A 41 2.45 -7.50 -15.62
C GLN A 41 2.36 -8.47 -14.43
N GLY A 42 1.69 -9.61 -14.59
CA GLY A 42 1.60 -10.67 -13.58
C GLY A 42 0.53 -10.44 -12.52
N PHE A 43 -0.40 -9.52 -12.74
CA PHE A 43 -1.61 -9.45 -11.92
C PHE A 43 -2.57 -10.58 -12.28
N ILE A 44 -3.29 -11.07 -11.29
CA ILE A 44 -4.35 -12.05 -11.46
C ILE A 44 -5.68 -11.32 -11.37
N ARG A 45 -6.47 -11.40 -12.43
CA ARG A 45 -7.81 -10.81 -12.47
C ARG A 45 -8.81 -11.66 -11.69
N ASP A 46 -9.58 -10.99 -10.84
CA ASP A 46 -10.71 -11.50 -10.10
C ASP A 46 -11.91 -10.55 -10.29
N GLY A 47 -12.72 -10.82 -11.31
CA GLY A 47 -13.86 -10.00 -11.70
C GLY A 47 -13.46 -8.56 -12.10
N LYS A 48 -13.82 -7.62 -11.22
CA LYS A 48 -13.55 -6.17 -11.36
C LYS A 48 -12.26 -5.72 -10.67
N THR A 49 -11.51 -6.65 -10.08
CA THR A 49 -10.24 -6.36 -9.41
C THR A 49 -9.11 -7.13 -10.07
N ALA A 50 -7.90 -6.58 -10.03
CA ALA A 50 -6.68 -7.26 -10.41
C ALA A 50 -5.73 -7.25 -9.21
N LYS A 51 -5.19 -8.41 -8.83
CA LYS A 51 -4.38 -8.56 -7.62
C LYS A 51 -3.00 -9.10 -7.92
N ARG A 52 -2.00 -8.61 -7.19
CA ARG A 52 -0.65 -9.14 -7.19
C ARG A 52 -0.10 -9.10 -5.77
N THR A 53 0.55 -10.19 -5.36
CA THR A 53 1.29 -10.22 -4.11
C THR A 53 2.77 -10.23 -4.44
N ASP A 54 3.49 -9.23 -3.96
CA ASP A 54 4.92 -9.14 -4.16
C ASP A 54 5.67 -10.03 -3.14
N PRO A 55 6.93 -10.43 -3.43
CA PRO A 55 7.74 -11.28 -2.53
C PRO A 55 7.89 -10.75 -1.11
N ASP A 56 7.74 -9.43 -0.95
CA ASP A 56 7.83 -8.70 0.30
C ASP A 56 6.58 -8.85 1.20
N GLY A 57 5.58 -9.62 0.77
CA GLY A 57 4.30 -9.79 1.49
C GLY A 57 3.32 -8.64 1.31
N ILE A 58 3.59 -7.73 0.36
CA ILE A 58 2.73 -6.60 0.04
C ILE A 58 1.65 -7.06 -0.94
N GLU A 59 0.39 -6.86 -0.57
CA GLU A 59 -0.75 -7.11 -1.44
C GLU A 59 -1.12 -5.84 -2.21
N ILE A 60 -1.08 -5.93 -3.53
CA ILE A 60 -1.47 -4.88 -4.45
C ILE A 60 -2.81 -5.29 -5.07
N THR A 61 -3.80 -4.41 -4.98
CA THR A 61 -5.11 -4.58 -5.61
C THR A 61 -5.41 -3.36 -6.46
N VAL A 62 -5.79 -3.56 -7.71
CA VAL A 62 -6.29 -2.53 -8.61
C VAL A 62 -7.77 -2.77 -8.85
N ASP A 63 -8.59 -1.78 -8.54
CA ASP A 63 -10.00 -1.74 -8.92
C ASP A 63 -10.12 -1.18 -10.34
N LEU A 64 -10.65 -2.00 -11.25
CA LEU A 64 -10.74 -1.71 -12.68
C LEU A 64 -11.92 -0.79 -13.01
N GLU A 65 -12.91 -0.68 -12.13
CA GLU A 65 -14.09 0.18 -12.31
C GLU A 65 -13.81 1.59 -11.83
N SER A 66 -13.20 1.72 -10.64
CA SER A 66 -12.83 3.03 -10.08
C SER A 66 -11.43 3.51 -10.50
N ALA A 67 -10.68 2.67 -11.22
CA ALA A 67 -9.28 2.90 -11.55
C ALA A 67 -8.43 3.25 -10.31
N THR A 68 -8.67 2.58 -9.18
CA THR A 68 -7.97 2.87 -7.90
C THR A 68 -7.01 1.75 -7.56
N VAL A 69 -5.76 2.08 -7.26
CA VAL A 69 -4.79 1.14 -6.70
C VAL A 69 -4.80 1.20 -5.18
N SER A 70 -4.76 0.03 -4.55
CA SER A 70 -4.64 -0.17 -3.11
C SER A 70 -3.44 -1.04 -2.82
N VAL A 71 -2.60 -0.63 -1.89
CA VAL A 71 -1.43 -1.38 -1.43
C VAL A 71 -1.58 -1.64 0.06
N LYS A 72 -1.45 -2.90 0.50
CA LYS A 72 -1.61 -3.32 1.89
C LYS A 72 -0.42 -4.17 2.34
N ILE A 73 -0.05 -4.03 3.60
CA ILE A 73 0.94 -4.90 4.25
C ILE A 73 0.52 -5.12 5.70
N GLY A 74 0.70 -6.36 6.18
CA GLY A 74 0.57 -6.71 7.58
C GLY A 74 1.91 -7.18 8.12
N ALA A 75 2.29 -6.69 9.30
CA ALA A 75 3.47 -7.14 10.03
C ALA A 75 3.10 -7.54 11.45
N THR A 76 3.74 -8.59 11.95
CA THR A 76 3.62 -9.01 13.35
C THR A 76 5.00 -8.90 14.00
N ALA A 77 5.07 -8.25 15.15
CA ALA A 77 6.32 -8.09 15.90
C ALA A 77 6.10 -8.34 17.40
N ASP A 78 7.02 -9.08 18.01
CA ASP A 78 7.08 -9.24 19.47
C ASP A 78 7.94 -8.12 20.06
N LEU A 79 7.32 -7.24 20.85
CA LEU A 79 7.99 -6.15 21.54
C LEU A 79 8.29 -6.55 22.98
N GLN A 80 9.55 -6.44 23.39
CA GLN A 80 10.00 -6.70 24.75
C GLN A 80 10.64 -5.45 25.34
N GLU A 81 10.14 -5.00 26.49
CA GLU A 81 10.67 -3.87 27.25
C GLU A 81 10.92 -4.27 28.70
N SER A 82 11.96 -3.71 29.32
CA SER A 82 12.31 -3.99 30.72
C SER A 82 12.85 -2.75 31.42
N ILE A 83 12.49 -2.58 32.69
CA ILE A 83 12.92 -1.47 33.55
C ILE A 83 13.42 -2.04 34.87
N ASP A 84 14.61 -1.61 35.30
CA ASP A 84 15.09 -1.77 36.68
C ASP A 84 15.08 -0.40 37.38
N ARG A 85 14.27 -0.27 38.43
CA ARG A 85 14.16 0.96 39.25
C ARG A 85 14.45 0.65 40.72
N ARG A 86 15.28 1.48 41.35
CA ARG A 86 15.64 1.36 42.77
C ARG A 86 15.20 2.61 43.52
N GLN A 87 14.55 2.42 44.67
CA GLN A 87 14.12 3.49 45.54
C GLN A 87 14.43 3.14 47.00
N ASN A 88 14.96 4.09 47.76
CA ASN A 88 15.20 3.94 49.19
C ASN A 88 13.98 4.45 49.95
N VAL A 89 13.37 3.59 50.78
CA VAL A 89 12.16 3.93 51.55
C VAL A 89 12.27 3.46 53.00
N GLY A 90 11.70 4.25 53.91
CA GLY A 90 11.60 3.89 55.32
C GLY A 90 10.67 2.69 55.52
N VAL A 91 10.97 1.86 56.52
CA VAL A 91 10.29 0.58 56.78
C VAL A 91 8.77 0.74 56.97
N GLU A 92 8.33 1.87 57.54
CA GLU A 92 6.93 2.16 57.87
C GLU A 92 6.01 2.38 56.64
N ILE A 93 6.57 2.73 55.49
CA ILE A 93 5.81 3.05 54.26
C ILE A 93 6.16 2.13 53.10
N LYS A 94 6.91 1.06 53.36
CA LYS A 94 7.48 0.18 52.34
C LYS A 94 6.44 -0.38 51.38
N ASP A 95 5.32 -0.92 51.89
CA ASP A 95 4.32 -1.60 51.06
C ASP A 95 3.56 -0.63 50.16
N ALA A 96 3.21 0.56 50.69
CA ALA A 96 2.56 1.62 49.92
C ALA A 96 3.50 2.20 48.85
N ALA A 97 4.80 2.32 49.17
CA ALA A 97 5.81 2.79 48.22
C ALA A 97 6.10 1.75 47.12
N GLU A 98 6.16 0.47 47.47
CA GLU A 98 6.36 -0.61 46.50
C GLU A 98 5.20 -0.70 45.50
N THR A 99 3.97 -0.55 45.96
CA THR A 99 2.77 -0.58 45.09
C THR A 99 2.80 0.58 44.09
N ARG A 100 3.07 1.81 44.57
CA ARG A 100 3.21 2.99 43.71
C ARG A 100 4.36 2.84 42.72
N LEU A 101 5.50 2.32 43.19
CA LEU A 101 6.66 2.09 42.35
C LEU A 101 6.37 1.08 41.24
N ARG A 102 5.61 0.02 41.54
CA ARG A 102 5.14 -0.95 40.55
C ARG A 102 4.21 -0.30 39.53
N ASP A 103 3.19 0.42 39.99
CA ASP A 103 2.22 1.08 39.10
C ASP A 103 2.93 2.08 38.16
N ASP A 104 3.90 2.85 38.67
CA ASP A 104 4.70 3.77 37.87
C ASP A 104 5.59 3.04 36.85
N VAL A 105 6.21 1.92 37.24
CA VAL A 105 7.05 1.12 36.33
C VAL A 105 6.21 0.44 35.24
N MET A 106 5.03 -0.08 35.57
CA MET A 106 4.11 -0.66 34.59
C MET A 106 3.65 0.40 33.59
N ARG A 107 3.30 1.60 34.06
CA ARG A 107 2.93 2.71 33.18
C ARG A 107 4.06 3.12 32.25
N ASP A 108 5.29 3.22 32.76
CA ASP A 108 6.46 3.52 31.94
C ASP A 108 6.72 2.43 30.88
N LEU A 109 6.49 1.16 31.21
CA LEU A 109 6.61 0.05 30.26
C LEU A 109 5.53 0.12 29.17
N ASP A 110 4.28 0.41 29.54
CA ASP A 110 3.19 0.59 28.58
C ASP A 110 3.43 1.76 27.63
N ASP A 111 3.88 2.90 28.16
CA ASP A 111 4.21 4.09 27.36
C ASP A 111 5.34 3.79 26.36
N ARG A 112 6.38 3.04 26.78
CA ARG A 112 7.44 2.60 25.87
C ARG A 112 6.95 1.65 24.78
N LEU A 113 6.12 0.68 25.14
CA LEU A 113 5.51 -0.23 24.16
C LEU A 113 4.64 0.52 23.16
N ALA A 114 3.90 1.54 23.60
CA ALA A 114 3.11 2.40 22.73
C ALA A 114 3.99 3.16 21.74
N VAL A 115 5.09 3.77 22.20
CA VAL A 115 6.05 4.46 21.33
C VAL A 115 6.65 3.50 20.29
N ARG A 116 7.08 2.31 20.72
CA ARG A 116 7.61 1.27 19.80
C ARG A 116 6.60 0.80 18.76
N THR A 117 5.34 0.66 19.18
CA THR A 117 4.25 0.29 18.27
C THR A 117 4.03 1.36 17.20
N GLU A 118 4.06 2.64 17.59
CA GLU A 118 3.94 3.76 16.65
C GLU A 118 5.16 3.90 15.73
N GLU A 119 6.37 3.62 16.23
CA GLU A 119 7.58 3.54 15.40
C GLU A 119 7.44 2.47 14.31
N LEU A 120 7.03 1.26 14.67
CA LEU A 120 6.78 0.16 13.72
C LEU A 120 5.72 0.55 12.69
N ARG A 121 4.64 1.19 13.12
CA ARG A 121 3.58 1.65 12.21
C ARG A 121 4.12 2.65 11.19
N ARG A 122 4.91 3.63 11.63
CA ARG A 122 5.52 4.63 10.74
C ARG A 122 6.49 4.01 9.74
N GLU A 123 7.29 3.04 10.18
CA GLU A 123 8.21 2.31 9.30
C GLU A 123 7.45 1.55 8.20
N ILE A 124 6.35 0.90 8.58
CA ILE A 124 5.46 0.21 7.65
C ILE A 124 4.83 1.19 6.65
N THR A 125 4.30 2.33 7.13
CA THR A 125 3.73 3.37 6.25
C THR A 125 4.77 3.89 5.25
N GLN A 126 6.00 4.18 5.70
CA GLN A 126 7.07 4.65 4.80
C GLN A 126 7.41 3.62 3.72
N ARG A 127 7.45 2.33 4.09
CA ARG A 127 7.68 1.24 3.13
C ARG A 127 6.55 1.15 2.10
N LEU A 128 5.30 1.32 2.53
CA LEU A 128 4.14 1.36 1.64
C LEU A 128 4.20 2.56 0.68
N GLU A 129 4.52 3.75 1.18
CA GLU A 129 4.63 4.96 0.34
C GLU A 129 5.73 4.84 -0.72
N GLN A 130 6.89 4.31 -0.33
CA GLN A 130 7.98 4.06 -1.27
C GLN A 130 7.55 3.06 -2.34
N LYS A 131 6.92 1.94 -1.92
CA LYS A 131 6.44 0.92 -2.85
C LYS A 131 5.36 1.45 -3.78
N LEU A 132 4.45 2.28 -3.28
CA LEU A 132 3.42 2.93 -4.08
C LEU A 132 4.04 3.85 -5.14
N GLY A 133 5.12 4.57 -4.80
CA GLY A 133 5.84 5.41 -5.74
C GLY A 133 6.45 4.63 -6.92
N ASP A 134 7.05 3.47 -6.64
CA ASP A 134 7.58 2.60 -7.69
C ASP A 134 6.48 1.93 -8.51
N LEU A 135 5.44 1.45 -7.83
CA LEU A 135 4.27 0.84 -8.45
C LEU A 135 3.53 1.82 -9.36
N ARG A 136 3.45 3.10 -8.98
CA ARG A 136 2.81 4.13 -9.80
C ARG A 136 3.45 4.23 -11.18
N LYS A 137 4.78 4.20 -11.28
CA LYS A 137 5.47 4.24 -12.59
C LYS A 137 5.12 3.03 -13.45
N GLU A 138 5.03 1.86 -12.83
CA GLU A 138 4.65 0.63 -13.52
C GLU A 138 3.20 0.69 -14.03
N LEU A 139 2.27 1.15 -13.18
CA LEU A 139 0.86 1.28 -13.49
C LEU A 139 0.58 2.39 -14.50
N ASP A 140 1.27 3.53 -14.42
CA ASP A 140 1.20 4.60 -15.41
C ASP A 140 1.59 4.06 -16.81
N GLY A 141 2.57 3.17 -16.88
CA GLY A 141 2.92 2.47 -18.11
C GLY A 141 1.80 1.57 -18.63
N ALA A 142 1.13 0.82 -17.75
CA ALA A 142 -0.02 -0.02 -18.12
C ALA A 142 -1.22 0.84 -18.59
N VAL A 143 -1.53 1.92 -17.87
CA VAL A 143 -2.58 2.88 -18.25
C VAL A 143 -2.26 3.53 -19.60
N GLY A 144 -1.00 3.89 -19.84
CA GLY A 144 -0.55 4.41 -21.14
C GLY A 144 -0.83 3.43 -22.28
N ARG A 145 -0.44 2.16 -22.14
CA ARG A 145 -0.71 1.12 -23.17
C ARG A 145 -2.20 0.85 -23.36
N ALA A 146 -2.97 0.82 -22.27
CA ALA A 146 -4.43 0.73 -22.34
C ALA A 146 -5.06 1.93 -23.07
N THR A 147 -4.53 3.14 -22.85
CA THR A 147 -4.95 4.38 -23.53
C THR A 147 -4.67 4.31 -25.03
N VAL A 148 -3.49 3.85 -25.45
CA VAL A 148 -3.17 3.67 -26.88
C VAL A 148 -4.11 2.64 -27.53
N SER A 149 -4.37 1.54 -26.84
CA SER A 149 -5.32 0.52 -27.29
C SER A 149 -6.73 1.09 -27.43
N ALA A 150 -7.16 1.91 -26.48
CA ALA A 150 -8.45 2.58 -26.50
C ALA A 150 -8.58 3.59 -27.66
N LEU A 151 -7.54 4.39 -27.91
CA LEU A 151 -7.48 5.31 -29.05
C LEU A 151 -7.55 4.56 -30.38
N THR A 152 -6.86 3.42 -30.47
CA THR A 152 -6.87 2.56 -31.67
C THR A 152 -8.26 1.97 -31.91
N GLU A 153 -8.91 1.44 -30.88
CA GLU A 153 -10.28 0.94 -30.97
C GLU A 153 -11.24 2.07 -31.39
N ARG A 154 -11.14 3.25 -30.76
CA ARG A 154 -11.96 4.40 -31.11
C ARG A 154 -11.76 4.86 -32.55
N ALA A 155 -10.52 4.88 -33.04
CA ALA A 155 -10.20 5.23 -34.42
C ALA A 155 -10.79 4.22 -35.43
N SER A 156 -10.78 2.92 -35.10
CA SER A 156 -11.38 1.88 -35.94
C SER A 156 -12.89 2.02 -36.08
N GLN A 157 -13.58 2.55 -35.06
CA GLN A 157 -15.01 2.84 -35.11
C GLN A 157 -15.34 4.02 -36.05
N LEU A 158 -14.38 4.90 -36.29
CA LEU A 158 -14.54 6.08 -37.16
C LEU A 158 -14.25 5.76 -38.63
N GLY A 159 -13.39 4.78 -38.93
CA GLY A 159 -13.03 4.40 -40.30
C GLY A 159 -11.91 3.37 -40.36
N GLN A 160 -11.34 3.15 -41.55
CA GLN A 160 -10.26 2.18 -41.72
C GLN A 160 -8.91 2.78 -41.28
N ILE A 161 -8.24 2.13 -40.32
CA ILE A 161 -6.92 2.57 -39.84
C ILE A 161 -5.87 2.30 -40.91
N GLU A 162 -5.16 3.34 -41.35
CA GLU A 162 -4.06 3.24 -42.32
C GLU A 162 -2.69 3.08 -41.65
N SER A 163 -2.46 3.79 -40.54
CA SER A 163 -1.20 3.70 -39.79
C SER A 163 -1.37 4.14 -38.35
N VAL A 164 -0.70 3.45 -37.43
CA VAL A 164 -0.51 3.88 -36.04
C VAL A 164 0.99 4.10 -35.84
N VAL A 165 1.37 5.32 -35.46
CA VAL A 165 2.76 5.68 -35.12
C VAL A 165 2.76 6.25 -33.70
N GLY A 166 3.52 5.63 -32.80
CA GLY A 166 3.75 6.13 -31.45
C GLY A 166 5.22 6.45 -31.23
N ASP A 167 5.52 7.49 -30.45
CA ASP A 167 6.86 7.77 -29.95
C ASP A 167 7.01 7.39 -28.46
N GLU A 168 8.26 7.34 -27.97
CA GLU A 168 8.58 7.08 -26.55
C GLU A 168 8.10 8.21 -25.63
N ALA A 169 7.77 9.39 -26.18
CA ALA A 169 7.25 10.53 -25.44
C ALA A 169 5.73 10.45 -25.20
N GLY A 170 5.06 9.40 -25.69
CA GLY A 170 3.63 9.18 -25.51
C GLY A 170 2.74 9.88 -26.54
N ASN A 171 3.33 10.46 -27.60
CA ASN A 171 2.54 10.97 -28.72
C ASN A 171 2.13 9.81 -29.62
N VAL A 172 0.83 9.70 -29.88
CA VAL A 172 0.27 8.70 -30.79
C VAL A 172 -0.43 9.39 -31.93
N THR A 173 0.00 9.09 -33.15
CA THR A 173 -0.65 9.55 -34.39
C THR A 173 -1.34 8.36 -35.04
N ILE A 174 -2.66 8.44 -35.19
CA ILE A 174 -3.48 7.44 -35.87
C ILE A 174 -4.04 8.06 -37.15
N LYS A 175 -3.68 7.52 -38.30
CA LYS A 175 -4.28 7.92 -39.60
C LYS A 175 -5.47 7.03 -39.88
N VAL A 176 -6.62 7.66 -40.12
CA VAL A 176 -7.88 6.99 -40.42
C VAL A 176 -8.38 7.47 -41.77
N LYS A 177 -8.77 6.51 -42.62
CA LYS A 177 -9.46 6.77 -43.88
C LYS A 177 -10.97 6.61 -43.66
N LEU A 178 -11.70 7.66 -43.96
CA LEU A 178 -13.17 7.72 -43.92
C LEU A 178 -13.77 7.21 -45.23
#